data_AF-A0A956H9J4-F1
#
_entry.id   AF-A0A956H9J4-F1
#
_cell.length_a   1.000
_cell.length_b   1.000
_cell.length_c   1.000
_cell.angle_alpha   90.00
_cell.angle_beta   90.00
_cell.angle_gamma   90.00
#
_symmetry.space_group_name_H-M   'P 1'
#
loop_
_entity.id
_entity.type
_entity.pdbx_description
1 polymer ?
#
loop_
_entity_poly.entity_id
_entity_poly.type
_entity_poly.pdbx_seq_one_letter_code
_entity_poly.pdbx_strand_id
1 'polypeptide(L)'
;MRDEADRPIAPHDLWRSTMMANAARDPFWHAMVESEMLATPAAADAIEAKCTRCHAPLLAAELELTNAGTPTMANLAGNDDHAALGLDGVSCTLCHQIEDQQLGTPDSYSGHWTVAGEGRIYGPHQQPFAMPMVMHTNMTPTPAAHILESATCATCHTLFTNALDPQGVATGSSLAEQTPYLEWRNSAFTTEGDQVGPQAASCQDCHAPKVSQDGVPVASRIARRPMGDDFPADLAQRSPFGRHLFVGGNVTMLGLIRDYAAILNPEGTDEAFAATIAATTTQLEQTTAQLSLGPLTREGDQLRVDATLTSLVGHKLPTGFPSRRVFLWVEVRDAGDKVVFASGHFDGQGRLLDAGGEVLAAELAGGPQLLHRDTVDAQDQVQIWQAIMADDQGDPTYRLLRGAVYLQDNRLLPPG
;
A
#
# COMPACT_ATOMS: atom_id res chain seq x y z
N MET A 1 9.08 10.75 21.60
CA MET A 1 10.20 9.77 21.50
C MET A 1 11.08 10.24 20.36
N ARG A 2 12.41 10.23 20.50
CA ARG A 2 13.33 10.79 19.50
C ARG A 2 14.52 9.88 19.22
N ASP A 3 15.06 9.95 18.01
CA ASP A 3 16.30 9.27 17.62
C ASP A 3 17.56 10.07 17.99
N GLU A 4 18.74 9.59 17.58
CA GLU A 4 20.04 10.21 17.86
C GLU A 4 20.23 11.61 17.26
N ALA A 5 19.47 11.94 16.22
CA ALA A 5 19.46 13.24 15.56
C ALA A 5 18.29 14.13 16.04
N ASP A 6 17.67 13.78 17.16
CA ASP A 6 16.50 14.46 17.75
C ASP A 6 15.24 14.43 16.84
N ARG A 7 15.14 13.52 15.87
CA ARG A 7 13.95 13.38 15.02
C ARG A 7 12.85 12.60 15.74
N PRO A 8 11.56 12.93 15.57
CA PRO A 8 10.47 12.19 16.19
C PRO A 8 10.40 10.76 15.66
N ILE A 9 10.27 9.79 16.58
CA ILE A 9 10.11 8.36 16.28
C ILE A 9 8.91 7.75 17.01
N ALA A 10 8.07 8.56 17.65
CA ALA A 10 6.89 8.00 18.32
C ALA A 10 5.95 7.39 17.26
N PRO A 11 5.32 6.22 17.52
CA PRO A 11 4.48 5.55 16.51
C PRO A 11 3.41 6.47 15.93
N HIS A 12 2.68 7.18 16.78
CA HIS A 12 1.66 8.15 16.37
C HIS A 12 2.21 9.28 15.49
N ASP A 13 3.37 9.86 15.84
CA ASP A 13 3.97 10.96 15.09
C ASP A 13 4.31 10.55 13.64
N LEU A 14 4.72 9.29 13.45
CA LEU A 14 5.08 8.73 12.16
C LEU A 14 3.88 8.20 11.38
N TRP A 15 2.88 7.63 12.06
CA TRP A 15 1.72 6.97 11.47
C TRP A 15 0.65 7.94 10.95
N ARG A 16 0.36 9.03 11.67
CA ARG A 16 -0.81 9.90 11.42
C ARG A 16 -0.86 10.55 10.03
N SER A 17 0.28 10.69 9.35
CA SER A 17 0.39 11.24 8.00
C SER A 17 0.59 10.16 6.93
N THR A 18 0.42 8.88 7.26
CA THR A 18 0.50 7.76 6.31
C THR A 18 -0.83 7.48 5.64
N MET A 19 -0.81 6.70 4.55
CA MET A 19 -2.06 6.21 3.95
C MET A 19 -2.83 5.25 4.86
N MET A 20 -2.20 4.61 5.85
CA MET A 20 -2.91 3.78 6.82
C MET A 20 -3.82 4.62 7.71
N ALA A 21 -3.29 5.71 8.29
CA ALA A 21 -4.07 6.65 9.10
C ALA A 21 -5.16 7.39 8.32
N ASN A 22 -5.00 7.49 7.00
CA ASN A 22 -5.90 8.24 6.13
C ASN A 22 -6.66 7.33 5.15
N ALA A 23 -6.70 6.02 5.40
CA ALA A 23 -7.27 5.04 4.47
C ALA A 23 -8.77 5.28 4.22
N ALA A 24 -9.52 5.67 5.25
CA ALA A 24 -10.92 6.03 5.17
C ALA A 24 -11.17 7.49 4.72
N ARG A 25 -10.10 8.30 4.62
CA ARG A 25 -10.13 9.70 4.15
C ARG A 25 -9.70 9.85 2.69
N ASP A 26 -9.21 8.78 2.08
CA ASP A 26 -8.70 8.77 0.72
C ASP A 26 -9.85 9.04 -0.28
N PRO A 27 -9.89 10.20 -0.96
CA PRO A 27 -10.98 10.52 -1.87
C PRO A 27 -11.00 9.61 -3.12
N PHE A 28 -9.85 9.03 -3.50
CA PHE A 28 -9.82 8.04 -4.57
C PHE A 28 -10.55 6.77 -4.15
N TRP A 29 -10.35 6.32 -2.91
CA TRP A 29 -11.10 5.18 -2.36
C TRP A 29 -12.60 5.45 -2.31
N HIS A 30 -13.03 6.62 -1.80
CA HIS A 30 -14.45 7.01 -1.79
C HIS A 30 -15.07 6.95 -3.20
N ALA A 31 -14.39 7.55 -4.19
CA ALA A 31 -14.86 7.54 -5.58
C ALA A 31 -14.93 6.13 -6.18
N MET A 32 -13.99 5.25 -5.84
CA MET A 32 -14.01 3.86 -6.29
C MET A 32 -15.17 3.08 -5.67
N VAL A 33 -15.41 3.20 -4.36
CA VAL A 33 -16.56 2.55 -3.70
C VAL A 33 -17.87 3.04 -4.31
N GLU A 34 -18.03 4.36 -4.46
CA GLU A 34 -19.22 4.94 -5.09
C GLU A 34 -19.43 4.44 -6.53
N SER A 35 -18.37 4.39 -7.33
CA SER A 35 -18.41 3.88 -8.71
C SER A 35 -18.88 2.41 -8.76
N GLU A 36 -18.38 1.55 -7.87
CA GLU A 36 -18.79 0.14 -7.78
C GLU A 36 -20.24 -0.02 -7.32
N MET A 37 -20.70 0.81 -6.37
CA MET A 37 -22.10 0.81 -5.92
C MET A 37 -23.05 1.28 -7.02
N LEU A 38 -22.72 2.35 -7.74
CA LEU A 38 -23.51 2.84 -8.87
C LEU A 38 -23.56 1.83 -10.02
N ALA A 39 -22.46 1.08 -10.20
CA ALA A 39 -22.36 0.00 -11.16
C ALA A 39 -23.20 -1.24 -10.81
N THR A 40 -23.41 -1.49 -9.50
CA THR A 40 -24.08 -2.69 -8.99
C THR A 40 -24.98 -2.36 -7.79
N PRO A 41 -26.07 -1.58 -7.96
CA PRO A 41 -26.84 -1.08 -6.81
C PRO A 41 -27.43 -2.16 -5.92
N ALA A 42 -27.77 -3.32 -6.49
CA ALA A 42 -28.29 -4.48 -5.75
C ALA A 42 -27.29 -5.10 -4.76
N ALA A 43 -25.99 -4.80 -4.90
CA ALA A 43 -24.93 -5.29 -4.03
C ALA A 43 -24.30 -4.20 -3.15
N ALA A 44 -24.84 -2.97 -3.14
CA ALA A 44 -24.22 -1.81 -2.48
C ALA A 44 -23.72 -2.10 -1.04
N ASP A 45 -24.59 -2.64 -0.18
CA ASP A 45 -24.24 -2.97 1.21
C ASP A 45 -23.03 -3.94 1.31
N ALA A 46 -22.96 -4.93 0.42
CA ALA A 46 -21.87 -5.90 0.39
C ALA A 46 -20.55 -5.29 -0.11
N ILE A 47 -20.64 -4.34 -1.05
CA ILE A 47 -19.50 -3.58 -1.57
C ILE A 47 -18.91 -2.71 -0.47
N GLU A 48 -19.75 -1.93 0.20
CA GLU A 48 -19.33 -1.07 1.32
C GLU A 48 -18.69 -1.90 2.43
N ALA A 49 -19.32 -3.01 2.82
CA ALA A 49 -18.80 -3.89 3.86
C ALA A 49 -17.42 -4.45 3.50
N LYS A 50 -17.22 -4.90 2.24
CA LYS A 50 -15.96 -5.45 1.74
C LYS A 50 -14.84 -4.40 1.76
N CYS A 51 -15.10 -3.22 1.18
CA CYS A 51 -14.10 -2.17 1.04
C CYS A 51 -13.72 -1.55 2.40
N THR A 52 -14.74 -1.27 3.22
CA THR A 52 -14.56 -0.62 4.53
C THR A 52 -13.82 -1.52 5.51
N ARG A 53 -13.88 -2.85 5.36
CA ARG A 53 -13.16 -3.78 6.24
C ARG A 53 -11.64 -3.66 6.21
N CYS A 54 -11.06 -3.20 5.11
CA CYS A 54 -9.62 -2.92 5.02
C CYS A 54 -9.28 -1.43 5.20
N HIS A 55 -10.21 -0.51 4.89
CA HIS A 55 -9.97 0.94 4.92
C HIS A 55 -10.40 1.62 6.22
N ALA A 56 -11.41 1.09 6.92
CA ALA A 56 -11.89 1.55 8.23
C ALA A 56 -12.09 0.34 9.17
N PRO A 57 -11.06 -0.49 9.38
CA PRO A 57 -11.18 -1.78 10.05
C PRO A 57 -11.59 -1.70 11.52
N LEU A 58 -11.32 -0.59 12.23
CA LEU A 58 -11.80 -0.40 13.60
C LEU A 58 -13.33 -0.30 13.67
N LEU A 59 -13.95 0.42 12.73
CA LEU A 59 -15.41 0.43 12.58
C LEU A 59 -15.93 -0.98 12.30
N ALA A 60 -15.29 -1.72 11.41
CA ALA A 60 -15.68 -3.10 11.11
C ALA A 60 -15.61 -4.00 12.37
N ALA A 61 -14.54 -3.87 13.15
CA ALA A 61 -14.35 -4.62 14.40
C ALA A 61 -15.42 -4.28 15.44
N GLU A 62 -15.70 -2.98 15.64
CA GLU A 62 -16.70 -2.52 16.60
C GLU A 62 -18.09 -3.07 16.25
N LEU A 63 -18.50 -2.97 14.99
CA LEU A 63 -19.80 -3.47 14.55
C LEU A 63 -19.91 -5.00 14.67
N GLU A 64 -18.83 -5.73 14.41
CA GLU A 64 -18.79 -7.19 14.58
C GLU A 64 -18.87 -7.59 16.06
N LEU A 65 -18.07 -6.98 16.93
CA LEU A 65 -18.02 -7.27 18.37
C LEU A 65 -19.33 -6.91 19.09
N THR A 66 -19.99 -5.84 18.66
CA THR A 66 -21.26 -5.37 19.24
C THR A 66 -22.49 -5.96 18.55
N ASN A 67 -22.31 -6.73 17.47
CA ASN A 67 -23.37 -7.24 16.61
C ASN A 67 -24.31 -6.12 16.11
N ALA A 68 -23.72 -4.96 15.76
CA ALA A 68 -24.41 -3.75 15.34
C ALA A 68 -24.55 -3.61 13.81
N GLY A 69 -24.08 -4.60 13.04
CA GLY A 69 -24.27 -4.69 11.58
C GLY A 69 -22.97 -4.76 10.81
N THR A 70 -22.98 -4.27 9.57
CA THR A 70 -21.81 -4.20 8.68
C THR A 70 -21.42 -2.74 8.44
N PRO A 71 -20.13 -2.45 8.22
CA PRO A 71 -19.68 -1.09 8.02
C PRO A 71 -20.17 -0.52 6.68
N THR A 72 -20.59 0.74 6.70
CA THR A 72 -21.08 1.50 5.53
C THR A 72 -20.35 2.82 5.39
N MET A 73 -20.38 3.42 4.20
CA MET A 73 -19.89 4.78 3.95
C MET A 73 -20.68 5.81 4.76
N ALA A 74 -21.96 5.54 5.04
CA ALA A 74 -22.79 6.41 5.88
C ALA A 74 -22.27 6.50 7.33
N ASN A 75 -21.65 5.43 7.86
CA ASN A 75 -21.01 5.50 9.18
C ASN A 75 -19.86 6.53 9.20
N LEU A 76 -19.12 6.69 8.10
CA LEU A 76 -17.99 7.62 8.00
C LEU A 76 -18.42 9.09 7.87
N ALA A 77 -19.65 9.34 7.43
CA ALA A 77 -20.21 10.68 7.27
C ALA A 77 -20.84 11.24 8.56
N GLY A 78 -20.91 10.42 9.62
CA GLY A 78 -21.49 10.79 10.91
C GLY A 78 -20.59 11.72 11.74
N ASN A 79 -21.03 12.00 12.96
CA ASN A 79 -20.26 12.71 13.98
C ASN A 79 -20.41 12.00 15.35
N ASP A 80 -20.39 10.67 15.31
CA ASP A 80 -20.52 9.77 16.43
C ASP A 80 -19.27 8.88 16.57
N ASP A 81 -19.27 7.97 17.53
CA ASP A 81 -18.13 7.09 17.81
C ASP A 81 -17.81 6.16 16.62
N HIS A 82 -18.81 5.76 15.82
CA HIS A 82 -18.58 4.97 14.60
C HIS A 82 -17.83 5.77 13.55
N ALA A 83 -18.21 7.03 13.34
CA ALA A 83 -17.51 7.93 12.44
C ALA A 83 -16.06 8.15 12.91
N ALA A 84 -15.84 8.37 14.21
CA ALA A 84 -14.50 8.53 14.77
C ALA A 84 -13.64 7.28 14.55
N LEU A 85 -14.13 6.10 14.96
CA LEU A 85 -13.41 4.82 14.78
C LEU A 85 -13.14 4.53 13.30
N GLY A 86 -14.08 4.85 12.42
CA GLY A 86 -13.91 4.61 10.99
C GLY A 86 -12.90 5.55 10.34
N LEU A 87 -12.94 6.83 10.68
CA LEU A 87 -12.09 7.86 10.09
C LEU A 87 -10.63 7.85 10.59
N ASP A 88 -10.34 7.12 11.67
CA ASP A 88 -8.97 6.79 12.12
C ASP A 88 -8.27 5.80 11.17
N GLY A 89 -9.00 5.23 10.20
CA GLY A 89 -8.48 4.32 9.21
C GLY A 89 -7.89 3.04 9.81
N VAL A 90 -6.73 2.62 9.30
CA VAL A 90 -5.97 1.48 9.82
C VAL A 90 -5.12 1.94 11.00
N SER A 91 -5.75 1.97 12.19
CA SER A 91 -5.17 2.51 13.42
C SER A 91 -4.48 1.47 14.31
N CYS A 92 -3.81 1.98 15.33
CA CYS A 92 -2.92 1.25 16.23
C CYS A 92 -3.62 0.03 16.85
N THR A 93 -4.83 0.25 17.38
CA THR A 93 -5.56 -0.78 18.12
C THR A 93 -5.97 -1.93 17.24
N LEU A 94 -6.31 -1.71 15.96
CA LEU A 94 -6.59 -2.82 15.06
C LEU A 94 -5.35 -3.69 14.88
N CYS A 95 -4.28 -3.14 14.31
CA CYS A 95 -3.08 -3.92 13.96
C CYS A 95 -2.52 -4.65 15.19
N HIS A 96 -2.57 -3.99 16.35
CA HIS A 96 -2.11 -4.58 17.60
C HIS A 96 -3.17 -5.42 18.34
N GLN A 97 -4.38 -5.62 17.81
CA GLN A 97 -5.39 -6.54 18.36
C GLN A 97 -5.61 -7.78 17.50
N ILE A 98 -5.04 -7.83 16.29
CA ILE A 98 -5.11 -9.02 15.44
C ILE A 98 -4.56 -10.22 16.22
N GLU A 99 -5.39 -11.24 16.37
CA GLU A 99 -5.05 -12.50 17.00
C GLU A 99 -4.17 -13.35 16.08
N ASP A 100 -3.32 -14.19 16.68
CA ASP A 100 -2.50 -15.18 15.97
C ASP A 100 -3.36 -16.40 15.58
N GLN A 101 -4.31 -16.18 14.66
CA GLN A 101 -5.25 -17.19 14.21
C GLN A 101 -5.26 -17.22 12.69
N GLN A 102 -4.81 -18.34 12.12
CA GLN A 102 -4.84 -18.61 10.67
C GLN A 102 -4.10 -17.58 9.80
N LEU A 103 -3.22 -16.75 10.40
CA LEU A 103 -2.48 -15.71 9.67
C LEU A 103 -1.66 -16.32 8.53
N GLY A 104 -1.61 -15.60 7.40
CA GLY A 104 -0.91 -16.08 6.21
C GLY A 104 -1.61 -17.21 5.46
N THR A 105 -2.82 -17.61 5.87
CA THR A 105 -3.65 -18.61 5.17
C THR A 105 -4.89 -17.99 4.53
N PRO A 106 -5.54 -18.66 3.56
CA PRO A 106 -6.76 -18.17 2.91
C PRO A 106 -7.87 -17.71 3.86
N ASP A 107 -7.98 -18.33 5.04
CA ASP A 107 -8.98 -17.98 6.04
C ASP A 107 -8.80 -16.56 6.63
N SER A 108 -7.59 -15.99 6.52
CA SER A 108 -7.24 -14.67 7.09
C SER A 108 -7.25 -13.53 6.07
N TYR A 109 -7.21 -13.86 4.77
CA TYR A 109 -7.11 -12.90 3.67
C TYR A 109 -8.37 -12.03 3.56
N SER A 110 -8.38 -11.03 2.67
CA SER A 110 -9.56 -10.19 2.37
C SER A 110 -10.21 -9.54 3.59
N GLY A 111 -9.38 -9.12 4.54
CA GLY A 111 -9.78 -8.50 5.80
C GLY A 111 -10.25 -9.48 6.86
N HIS A 112 -10.11 -10.81 6.68
CA HIS A 112 -10.54 -11.83 7.65
C HIS A 112 -9.59 -11.96 8.86
N TRP A 113 -9.10 -10.84 9.39
CA TRP A 113 -8.45 -10.81 10.69
C TRP A 113 -9.45 -11.16 11.81
N THR A 114 -8.93 -11.59 12.95
CA THR A 114 -9.72 -11.88 14.17
C THR A 114 -9.27 -10.95 15.29
N VAL A 115 -10.22 -10.37 16.02
CA VAL A 115 -9.97 -9.59 17.25
C VAL A 115 -10.80 -10.17 18.39
N ALA A 116 -10.20 -10.35 19.56
CA ALA A 116 -10.88 -10.99 20.69
C ALA A 116 -11.81 -10.05 21.49
N GLY A 117 -11.66 -8.72 21.34
CA GLY A 117 -12.43 -7.75 22.14
C GLY A 117 -12.07 -7.69 23.63
N GLU A 118 -10.97 -8.33 24.03
CA GLU A 118 -10.55 -8.42 25.45
C GLU A 118 -9.57 -7.33 25.88
N GLY A 119 -9.33 -6.32 25.05
CA GLY A 119 -8.43 -5.21 25.35
C GLY A 119 -6.94 -5.58 25.38
N ARG A 120 -6.53 -6.71 24.79
CA ARG A 120 -5.10 -7.03 24.62
C ARG A 120 -4.49 -6.18 23.51
N ILE A 121 -3.26 -5.72 23.68
CA ILE A 121 -2.50 -4.98 22.66
C ILE A 121 -1.15 -5.66 22.48
N TYR A 122 -0.99 -6.34 21.35
CA TYR A 122 0.16 -7.18 21.04
C TYR A 122 1.38 -6.36 20.65
N GLY A 123 2.56 -6.79 21.08
CA GLY A 123 3.82 -6.17 20.65
C GLY A 123 5.00 -7.13 20.79
N PRO A 124 6.14 -6.84 20.13
CA PRO A 124 7.25 -7.79 20.05
C PRO A 124 8.05 -7.95 21.35
N HIS A 125 7.87 -7.00 22.28
CA HIS A 125 8.74 -6.88 23.44
C HIS A 125 8.22 -7.65 24.64
N GLN A 126 9.08 -8.50 25.21
CA GLN A 126 8.78 -9.29 26.40
C GLN A 126 8.63 -8.43 27.66
N GLN A 127 7.77 -8.86 28.59
CA GLN A 127 7.58 -8.19 29.89
C GLN A 127 7.33 -6.67 29.77
N PRO A 128 6.30 -6.22 29.03
CA PRO A 128 5.96 -4.81 28.94
C PRO A 128 5.56 -4.27 30.33
N PHE A 129 5.92 -3.03 30.61
CA PHE A 129 5.44 -2.36 31.81
C PHE A 129 3.98 -1.93 31.59
N ALA A 130 3.03 -2.74 32.08
CA ALA A 130 1.62 -2.65 31.69
C ALA A 130 0.85 -1.47 32.29
N MET A 131 1.22 -1.04 33.50
CA MET A 131 0.42 -0.09 34.30
C MET A 131 -0.04 1.17 33.55
N PRO A 132 0.79 1.88 32.78
CA PRO A 132 0.35 3.09 32.09
C PRO A 132 -0.79 2.83 31.08
N MET A 133 -0.67 1.79 30.26
CA MET A 133 -1.71 1.46 29.28
C MET A 133 -2.99 0.98 29.96
N VAL A 134 -2.87 0.09 30.96
CA VAL A 134 -4.04 -0.40 31.71
C VAL A 134 -4.79 0.76 32.37
N MET A 135 -4.08 1.72 32.97
CA MET A 135 -4.70 2.84 33.69
C MET A 135 -5.27 3.94 32.77
N HIS A 136 -4.75 4.11 31.55
CA HIS A 136 -5.13 5.21 30.66
C HIS A 136 -6.03 4.80 29.50
N THR A 137 -5.92 3.56 29.03
CA THR A 137 -6.68 3.07 27.87
C THR A 137 -7.48 1.80 28.18
N ASN A 138 -7.37 1.26 29.40
CA ASN A 138 -7.94 -0.03 29.78
C ASN A 138 -7.45 -1.21 28.91
N MET A 139 -6.29 -1.04 28.25
CA MET A 139 -5.69 -2.07 27.41
C MET A 139 -4.47 -2.70 28.08
N THR A 140 -4.28 -4.00 27.85
CA THR A 140 -3.19 -4.79 28.42
C THR A 140 -2.13 -5.08 27.35
N PRO A 141 -0.93 -4.46 27.44
CA PRO A 141 0.15 -4.78 26.50
C PRO A 141 0.61 -6.22 26.70
N THR A 142 0.68 -6.98 25.62
CA THR A 142 0.92 -8.43 25.63
C THR A 142 2.03 -8.77 24.64
N PRO A 143 3.11 -9.46 25.03
CA PRO A 143 4.13 -9.92 24.10
C PRO A 143 3.55 -10.91 23.09
N ALA A 144 3.77 -10.69 21.80
CA ALA A 144 3.42 -11.65 20.75
C ALA A 144 4.35 -11.54 19.54
N ALA A 145 4.74 -12.69 18.99
CA ALA A 145 5.73 -12.76 17.91
C ALA A 145 5.10 -12.45 16.53
N HIS A 146 3.83 -12.80 16.31
CA HIS A 146 3.15 -12.67 15.03
C HIS A 146 3.07 -11.23 14.50
N ILE A 147 3.13 -10.24 15.40
CA ILE A 147 3.21 -8.81 15.03
C ILE A 147 4.46 -8.48 14.18
N LEU A 148 5.51 -9.29 14.28
CA LEU A 148 6.73 -9.16 13.47
C LEU A 148 6.68 -9.96 12.16
N GLU A 149 5.62 -10.71 11.91
CA GLU A 149 5.49 -11.59 10.75
C GLU A 149 4.70 -10.92 9.63
N SER A 150 5.14 -11.10 8.38
CA SER A 150 4.44 -10.62 7.18
C SER A 150 2.99 -11.13 7.10
N ALA A 151 2.71 -12.29 7.73
CA ALA A 151 1.39 -12.90 7.82
C ALA A 151 0.34 -12.00 8.48
N THR A 152 0.71 -11.10 9.40
CA THR A 152 -0.21 -10.10 9.95
C THR A 152 -0.67 -9.11 8.88
N CYS A 153 0.26 -8.65 8.02
CA CYS A 153 -0.06 -7.75 6.91
C CYS A 153 -0.93 -8.44 5.86
N ALA A 154 -0.76 -9.76 5.68
CA ALA A 154 -1.50 -10.56 4.69
C ALA A 154 -3.02 -10.46 4.82
N THR A 155 -3.53 -10.14 6.01
CA THR A 155 -4.96 -9.99 6.28
C THR A 155 -5.61 -8.94 5.38
N CYS A 156 -4.99 -7.78 5.21
CA CYS A 156 -5.44 -6.72 4.31
C CYS A 156 -4.69 -6.72 2.97
N HIS A 157 -3.44 -7.20 2.93
CA HIS A 157 -2.56 -7.20 1.76
C HIS A 157 -2.60 -8.50 0.95
N THR A 158 -3.71 -9.24 1.07
CA THR A 158 -4.10 -10.34 0.19
C THR A 158 -5.61 -10.29 -0.03
N LEU A 159 -6.06 -9.64 -1.10
CA LEU A 159 -7.47 -9.41 -1.41
C LEU A 159 -7.89 -10.23 -2.62
N PHE A 160 -8.95 -11.01 -2.41
CA PHE A 160 -9.70 -11.68 -3.47
C PHE A 160 -11.08 -11.05 -3.59
N THR A 161 -11.46 -10.70 -4.81
CA THR A 161 -12.81 -10.24 -5.15
C THR A 161 -13.55 -11.29 -5.94
N ASN A 162 -14.86 -11.35 -5.74
CA ASN A 162 -15.72 -12.23 -6.52
C ASN A 162 -16.44 -11.35 -7.55
N ALA A 163 -16.40 -11.76 -8.81
CA ALA A 163 -17.07 -11.02 -9.86
C ALA A 163 -18.59 -11.11 -9.69
N LEU A 164 -19.25 -9.97 -9.88
CA LEU A 164 -20.69 -9.81 -9.87
C LEU A 164 -21.15 -9.42 -11.27
N ASP A 165 -22.32 -9.89 -11.69
CA ASP A 165 -22.98 -9.34 -12.88
C ASP A 165 -23.62 -7.95 -12.58
N PRO A 166 -24.14 -7.23 -13.59
CA PRO A 166 -24.83 -5.96 -13.38
C PRO A 166 -26.06 -6.02 -12.46
N GLN A 167 -26.59 -7.19 -12.19
CA GLN A 167 -27.72 -7.43 -11.30
C GLN A 167 -27.27 -7.76 -9.86
N GLY A 168 -25.96 -7.83 -9.61
CA GLY A 168 -25.38 -8.13 -8.31
C GLY A 168 -25.28 -9.63 -7.99
N VAL A 169 -25.46 -10.50 -8.99
CA VAL A 169 -25.34 -11.94 -8.82
C VAL A 169 -23.90 -12.36 -9.05
N ALA A 170 -23.34 -13.16 -8.14
CA ALA A 170 -22.01 -13.71 -8.30
C ALA A 170 -21.93 -14.60 -9.55
N THR A 171 -20.93 -14.36 -10.39
CA THR A 171 -20.72 -15.12 -11.63
C THR A 171 -19.98 -16.44 -11.38
N GLY A 172 -19.37 -16.57 -10.20
CA GLY A 172 -18.54 -17.70 -9.80
C GLY A 172 -17.04 -17.49 -10.01
N SER A 173 -16.66 -16.41 -10.70
CA SER A 173 -15.26 -16.02 -10.88
C SER A 173 -14.72 -15.30 -9.64
N SER A 174 -13.44 -15.56 -9.33
CA SER A 174 -12.72 -14.94 -8.24
C SER A 174 -11.36 -14.45 -8.71
N LEU A 175 -11.05 -13.18 -8.48
CA LEU A 175 -9.83 -12.52 -8.91
C LEU A 175 -8.95 -12.20 -7.71
N ALA A 176 -7.66 -12.52 -7.85
CA ALA A 176 -6.59 -12.05 -6.96
C ALA A 176 -6.34 -10.55 -7.20
N GLU A 177 -7.22 -9.68 -6.71
CA GLU A 177 -7.18 -8.23 -6.97
C GLU A 177 -5.87 -7.60 -6.47
N GLN A 178 -5.47 -7.91 -5.23
CA GLN A 178 -4.26 -7.36 -4.62
C GLN A 178 -3.55 -8.44 -3.82
N THR A 179 -2.40 -8.93 -4.27
CA THR A 179 -1.70 -10.01 -3.56
C THR A 179 -0.22 -9.72 -3.24
N PRO A 180 0.16 -8.53 -2.73
CA PRO A 180 1.55 -8.24 -2.36
C PRO A 180 2.17 -9.28 -1.42
N TYR A 181 1.42 -9.80 -0.46
CA TYR A 181 1.93 -10.84 0.44
C TYR A 181 2.25 -12.14 -0.29
N LEU A 182 1.39 -12.61 -1.22
CA LEU A 182 1.67 -13.82 -1.99
C LEU A 182 2.79 -13.58 -3.00
N GLU A 183 2.88 -12.39 -3.59
CA GLU A 183 4.01 -12.00 -4.44
C GLU A 183 5.33 -12.05 -3.65
N TRP A 184 5.35 -11.48 -2.44
CA TRP A 184 6.47 -11.53 -1.49
C TRP A 184 6.85 -12.96 -1.08
N ARG A 185 5.85 -13.78 -0.76
CA ARG A 185 6.05 -15.17 -0.34
C ARG A 185 6.73 -16.03 -1.42
N ASN A 186 6.56 -15.64 -2.70
CA ASN A 186 7.18 -16.30 -3.85
C ASN A 186 8.46 -15.59 -4.34
N SER A 187 9.05 -14.72 -3.53
CA SER A 187 10.30 -14.00 -3.86
C SER A 187 11.49 -14.46 -3.02
N ALA A 188 12.68 -14.01 -3.39
CA ALA A 188 13.91 -14.16 -2.61
C ALA A 188 13.86 -13.48 -1.22
N PHE A 189 12.89 -12.59 -0.99
CA PHE A 189 12.70 -11.88 0.27
C PHE A 189 11.81 -12.63 1.26
N THR A 190 11.17 -13.74 0.85
CA THR A 190 10.32 -14.52 1.77
C THR A 190 11.09 -14.93 3.02
N THR A 191 10.47 -14.71 4.19
CA THR A 191 10.93 -15.27 5.47
C THR A 191 10.19 -16.56 5.82
N GLU A 192 9.38 -17.08 4.90
CA GLU A 192 8.56 -18.28 5.07
C GLU A 192 9.06 -19.44 4.21
N GLY A 193 8.76 -20.66 4.66
CA GLY A 193 9.08 -21.90 3.95
C GLY A 193 10.42 -22.53 4.34
N ASP A 194 10.73 -23.66 3.71
CA ASP A 194 11.86 -24.51 4.12
C ASP A 194 13.24 -23.96 3.72
N GLN A 195 13.30 -23.00 2.79
CA GLN A 195 14.54 -22.45 2.23
C GLN A 195 14.52 -20.93 2.26
N VAL A 196 14.73 -20.36 3.45
CA VAL A 196 14.88 -18.92 3.64
C VAL A 196 16.25 -18.48 3.10
N GLY A 197 16.23 -17.64 2.07
CA GLY A 197 17.43 -17.17 1.38
C GLY A 197 18.16 -16.03 2.11
N PRO A 198 19.38 -15.65 1.65
CA PRO A 198 20.16 -14.57 2.26
C PRO A 198 19.55 -13.16 2.08
N GLN A 199 18.55 -13.01 1.20
CA GLN A 199 17.82 -11.77 0.96
C GLN A 199 16.52 -11.68 1.79
N ALA A 200 16.23 -12.66 2.64
CA ALA A 200 14.99 -12.72 3.39
C ALA A 200 14.78 -11.47 4.26
N ALA A 201 13.61 -10.85 4.10
CA ALA A 201 13.17 -9.68 4.83
C ALA A 201 11.64 -9.69 4.91
N SER A 202 11.10 -9.58 6.12
CA SER A 202 9.67 -9.43 6.37
C SER A 202 9.13 -8.11 5.80
N CYS A 203 7.81 -7.99 5.66
CA CYS A 203 7.17 -6.71 5.31
C CYS A 203 7.62 -5.58 6.27
N GLN A 204 7.74 -5.89 7.56
CA GLN A 204 8.14 -4.98 8.61
C GLN A 204 9.60 -4.54 8.49
N ASP A 205 10.50 -5.39 7.96
CA ASP A 205 11.91 -5.02 7.77
C ASP A 205 12.07 -3.82 6.83
N CYS A 206 11.22 -3.73 5.80
CA CYS A 206 11.22 -2.63 4.84
C CYS A 206 10.28 -1.49 5.24
N HIS A 207 9.03 -1.79 5.65
CA HIS A 207 7.99 -0.78 5.85
C HIS A 207 7.91 -0.25 7.29
N ALA A 208 8.54 -0.93 8.25
CA ALA A 208 8.66 -0.49 9.64
C ALA A 208 10.14 -0.48 10.10
N PRO A 209 11.02 0.29 9.43
CA PRO A 209 12.46 0.14 9.57
C PRO A 209 12.92 0.36 11.02
N LYS A 210 13.86 -0.48 11.44
CA LYS A 210 14.43 -0.50 12.80
C LYS A 210 15.62 0.44 12.96
N VAL A 211 15.91 1.24 11.94
CA VAL A 211 17.03 2.19 11.87
C VAL A 211 16.52 3.61 11.61
N SER A 212 17.26 4.60 12.11
CA SER A 212 17.05 6.01 11.80
C SER A 212 17.33 6.29 10.32
N GLN A 213 17.08 7.52 9.85
CA GLN A 213 17.44 7.90 8.48
C GLN A 213 18.98 7.89 8.28
N ASP A 214 19.76 7.95 9.36
CA ASP A 214 21.22 7.92 9.32
C ASP A 214 21.77 6.48 9.48
N GLY A 215 20.89 5.46 9.47
CA GLY A 215 21.26 4.05 9.55
C GLY A 215 21.58 3.56 10.97
N VAL A 216 21.28 4.34 12.00
CA VAL A 216 21.54 3.96 13.40
C VAL A 216 20.38 3.12 13.94
N PRO A 217 20.63 1.95 14.57
CA PRO A 217 19.57 1.16 15.20
C PRO A 217 18.77 1.98 16.22
N VAL A 218 17.46 1.99 16.07
CA VAL A 218 16.56 2.73 16.95
C VAL A 218 16.31 1.92 18.21
N ALA A 219 16.54 2.55 19.37
CA ALA A 219 16.15 2.06 20.67
C ALA A 219 15.37 3.14 21.41
N SER A 220 14.24 2.78 22.01
CA SER A 220 13.34 3.76 22.65
C SER A 220 12.75 3.23 23.95
N ARG A 221 12.45 4.15 24.87
CA ARG A 221 11.67 3.86 26.06
C ARG A 221 10.19 3.97 25.70
N ILE A 222 9.48 2.84 25.75
CA ILE A 222 8.11 2.73 25.23
C ILE A 222 7.00 3.01 26.25
N ALA A 223 7.35 3.36 27.49
CA ALA A 223 6.40 3.76 28.52
C ALA A 223 6.89 5.04 29.21
N ARG A 224 6.30 6.17 28.85
CA ARG A 224 6.66 7.50 29.37
C ARG A 224 5.44 8.14 30.00
N ARG A 225 5.63 8.99 31.01
CA ARG A 225 4.53 9.79 31.54
C ARG A 225 4.15 10.90 30.54
N PRO A 226 2.93 11.47 30.65
CA PRO A 226 2.53 12.61 29.83
C PRO A 226 3.49 13.81 29.89
N MET A 227 4.15 14.02 31.04
CA MET A 227 5.13 15.10 31.23
C MET A 227 6.49 14.83 30.55
N GLY A 228 6.66 13.67 29.91
CA GLY A 228 7.85 13.31 29.15
C GLY A 228 8.95 12.63 29.95
N ASP A 229 8.79 12.46 31.27
CA ASP A 229 9.69 11.68 32.12
C ASP A 229 9.44 10.16 32.02
N ASP A 230 10.46 9.38 32.34
CA ASP A 230 10.43 7.92 32.27
C ASP A 230 9.64 7.34 33.45
N PHE A 231 8.82 6.32 33.20
CA PHE A 231 8.10 5.60 34.25
C PHE A 231 8.03 4.10 33.98
N PRO A 232 8.62 3.27 34.87
CA PRO A 232 9.40 3.63 36.06
C PRO A 232 10.69 4.40 35.72
N ALA A 233 11.32 5.04 36.72
CA ALA A 233 12.47 5.93 36.52
C ALA A 233 13.70 5.20 35.91
N ASP A 234 13.77 3.89 36.06
CA ASP A 234 14.81 2.99 35.54
C ASP A 234 14.36 2.24 34.28
N LEU A 235 13.33 2.71 33.57
CA LEU A 235 12.84 2.05 32.37
C LEU A 235 13.96 1.92 31.32
N ALA A 236 14.29 0.67 30.98
CA ALA A 236 15.26 0.37 29.95
C ALA A 236 14.72 0.75 28.55
N GLN A 237 15.62 1.22 27.68
CA GLN A 237 15.33 1.29 26.26
C GLN A 237 15.10 -0.12 25.71
N ARG A 238 14.21 -0.21 24.71
CA ARG A 238 13.95 -1.45 24.00
C ARG A 238 14.41 -1.34 22.55
N SER A 239 14.97 -2.44 22.08
CA SER A 239 15.43 -2.64 20.71
C SER A 239 15.11 -4.09 20.31
N PRO A 240 14.78 -4.36 19.04
CA PRO A 240 14.59 -3.37 17.97
C PRO A 240 13.31 -2.56 18.13
N PHE A 241 13.31 -1.30 17.68
CA PHE A 241 12.12 -0.45 17.66
C PHE A 241 11.77 -0.08 16.22
N GLY A 242 10.61 -0.55 15.73
CA GLY A 242 10.15 -0.29 14.37
C GLY A 242 9.53 1.10 14.21
N ARG A 243 10.02 1.87 13.24
CA ARG A 243 9.45 3.18 12.89
C ARG A 243 8.20 2.98 12.04
N HIS A 244 7.06 3.45 12.53
CA HIS A 244 5.73 3.26 11.89
C HIS A 244 5.55 4.19 10.68
N LEU A 245 6.40 4.03 9.65
CA LEU A 245 6.41 4.87 8.46
C LEU A 245 5.45 4.39 7.38
N PHE A 246 5.38 3.07 7.14
CA PHE A 246 4.46 2.42 6.20
C PHE A 246 4.35 3.11 4.82
N VAL A 247 5.46 3.67 4.34
CA VAL A 247 5.51 4.35 3.04
C VAL A 247 5.45 3.36 1.88
N GLY A 248 4.92 3.84 0.75
CA GLY A 248 4.69 3.06 -0.47
C GLY A 248 4.65 3.95 -1.72
N GLY A 249 3.66 3.78 -2.60
CA GLY A 249 3.61 4.48 -3.89
C GLY A 249 2.76 5.76 -3.98
N ASN A 250 2.28 6.30 -2.86
CA ASN A 250 1.14 7.25 -2.84
C ASN A 250 1.49 8.73 -2.61
N VAL A 251 2.57 9.24 -3.23
CA VAL A 251 2.96 10.66 -3.11
C VAL A 251 1.80 11.61 -3.44
N THR A 252 1.09 11.38 -4.55
CA THR A 252 -0.02 12.24 -5.00
C THR A 252 -1.15 12.29 -3.98
N MET A 253 -1.52 11.14 -3.40
CA MET A 253 -2.69 11.09 -2.51
C MET A 253 -2.37 11.67 -1.13
N LEU A 254 -1.14 11.48 -0.64
CA LEU A 254 -0.63 12.19 0.54
C LEU A 254 -0.63 13.71 0.34
N GLY A 255 -0.23 14.18 -0.85
CA GLY A 255 -0.27 15.60 -1.21
C GLY A 255 -1.71 16.15 -1.24
N LEU A 256 -2.64 15.41 -1.84
CA LEU A 256 -4.05 15.79 -1.88
C LEU A 256 -4.64 15.87 -0.46
N ILE A 257 -4.43 14.86 0.38
CA ILE A 257 -4.93 14.85 1.76
C ILE A 257 -4.41 16.06 2.55
N ARG A 258 -3.12 16.38 2.42
CA ARG A 258 -2.52 17.59 3.00
C ARG A 258 -3.18 18.87 2.47
N ASP A 259 -3.22 19.05 1.15
CA ASP A 259 -3.65 20.29 0.52
C ASP A 259 -5.14 20.58 0.72
N TYR A 260 -5.94 19.53 0.92
CA TYR A 260 -7.39 19.61 1.20
C TYR A 260 -7.73 19.26 2.66
N ALA A 261 -6.80 19.46 3.60
CA ALA A 261 -6.99 19.13 5.02
C ALA A 261 -8.22 19.79 5.65
N ALA A 262 -8.62 20.98 5.19
CA ALA A 262 -9.82 21.66 5.66
C ALA A 262 -11.14 20.89 5.37
N ILE A 263 -11.13 20.02 4.36
CA ILE A 263 -12.27 19.19 3.97
C ILE A 263 -12.10 17.76 4.51
N LEU A 264 -10.90 17.19 4.34
CA LEU A 264 -10.63 15.79 4.64
C LEU A 264 -10.32 15.54 6.13
N ASN A 265 -9.99 16.60 6.87
CA ASN A 265 -9.73 16.61 8.31
C ASN A 265 -8.75 15.52 8.79
N PRO A 266 -7.54 15.40 8.20
CA PRO A 266 -6.54 14.45 8.67
C PRO A 266 -5.94 14.89 10.02
N GLU A 267 -5.47 13.93 10.83
CA GLU A 267 -4.79 14.23 12.11
C GLU A 267 -3.35 14.74 11.94
N GLY A 268 -2.71 14.41 10.81
CA GLY A 268 -1.35 14.83 10.49
C GLY A 268 -1.25 16.32 10.21
N THR A 269 -0.17 16.97 10.68
CA THR A 269 0.13 18.36 10.30
C THR A 269 0.76 18.43 8.91
N ASP A 270 0.78 19.62 8.32
CA ASP A 270 1.45 19.86 7.03
C ASP A 270 2.90 19.39 7.03
N GLU A 271 3.63 19.62 8.13
CA GLU A 271 5.02 19.16 8.29
C GLU A 271 5.12 17.63 8.36
N ALA A 272 4.16 16.97 9.01
CA ALA A 272 4.12 15.51 9.07
C ALA A 272 3.86 14.91 7.69
N PHE A 273 2.91 15.46 6.92
CA PHE A 273 2.67 15.06 5.53
C PHE A 273 3.87 15.35 4.64
N ALA A 274 4.53 16.51 4.77
CA ALA A 274 5.73 16.82 4.03
C ALA A 274 6.85 15.80 4.30
N ALA A 275 7.02 15.39 5.56
CA ALA A 275 8.00 14.36 5.93
C ALA A 275 7.64 12.98 5.36
N THR A 276 6.37 12.56 5.41
CA THR A 276 5.93 11.29 4.82
C THR A 276 6.05 11.29 3.30
N ILE A 277 5.70 12.40 2.64
CA ILE A 277 5.89 12.58 1.19
C ILE A 277 7.37 12.46 0.83
N ALA A 278 8.26 13.15 1.54
CA ALA A 278 9.70 13.06 1.30
C ALA A 278 10.24 11.63 1.48
N ALA A 279 9.80 10.92 2.52
CA ALA A 279 10.16 9.52 2.75
C ALA A 279 9.63 8.60 1.65
N THR A 280 8.39 8.82 1.18
CA THR A 280 7.75 8.09 0.08
C THR A 280 8.51 8.31 -1.24
N THR A 281 8.85 9.56 -1.57
CA THR A 281 9.65 9.91 -2.75
C THR A 281 11.03 9.26 -2.69
N THR A 282 11.70 9.33 -1.53
CA THR A 282 13.02 8.70 -1.35
C THR A 282 12.96 7.19 -1.56
N GLN A 283 11.94 6.50 -1.04
CA GLN A 283 11.74 5.07 -1.28
C GLN A 283 11.56 4.75 -2.77
N LEU A 284 10.72 5.52 -3.46
CA LEU A 284 10.47 5.34 -4.89
C LEU A 284 11.72 5.55 -5.74
N GLU A 285 12.51 6.57 -5.42
CA GLU A 285 13.71 6.95 -6.19
C GLU A 285 14.93 6.08 -5.88
N GLN A 286 15.07 5.57 -4.65
CA GLN A 286 16.32 4.97 -4.19
C GLN A 286 16.25 3.48 -3.88
N THR A 287 15.09 2.94 -3.50
CA THR A 287 14.99 1.57 -2.96
C THR A 287 13.92 0.72 -3.62
N THR A 288 13.26 1.21 -4.68
CA THR A 288 12.19 0.47 -5.37
C THR A 288 12.69 -0.27 -6.61
N ALA A 289 13.47 0.39 -7.47
CA ALA A 289 14.04 -0.20 -8.67
C ALA A 289 15.34 0.51 -9.08
N GLN A 290 16.15 -0.18 -9.88
CA GLN A 290 17.36 0.38 -10.49
C GLN A 290 17.25 0.28 -12.01
N LEU A 291 17.39 1.42 -12.70
CA LEU A 291 17.55 1.47 -14.15
C LEU A 291 19.03 1.63 -14.50
N SER A 292 19.55 0.78 -15.37
CA SER A 292 20.90 0.87 -15.91
C SER A 292 20.87 0.85 -17.43
N LEU A 293 21.74 1.66 -18.05
CA LEU A 293 21.88 1.75 -19.50
C LEU A 293 23.22 1.15 -19.91
N GLY A 294 23.18 0.30 -20.92
CA GLY A 294 24.35 -0.21 -21.62
C GLY A 294 25.01 0.87 -22.48
N PRO A 295 26.14 0.53 -23.14
CA PRO A 295 26.78 1.45 -24.06
C PRO A 295 25.85 1.78 -25.23
N LEU A 296 25.82 3.06 -25.61
CA LEU A 296 25.18 3.48 -26.84
C LEU A 296 26.02 3.01 -28.03
N THR A 297 25.47 2.14 -28.86
CA THR A 297 26.11 1.66 -30.09
C THR A 297 25.42 2.24 -31.31
N ARG A 298 26.20 2.52 -32.36
CA ARG A 298 25.67 2.94 -33.65
C ARG A 298 25.88 1.83 -34.67
N GLU A 299 24.78 1.36 -35.26
CA GLU A 299 24.75 0.32 -36.28
C GLU A 299 24.14 0.90 -37.55
N GLY A 300 25.00 1.39 -38.46
CA GLY A 300 24.55 2.15 -39.63
C GLY A 300 23.82 3.43 -39.22
N ASP A 301 22.52 3.51 -39.54
CA ASP A 301 21.66 4.64 -39.20
C ASP A 301 20.83 4.43 -37.92
N GLN A 302 21.03 3.30 -37.22
CA GLN A 302 20.36 3.02 -35.95
C GLN A 302 21.28 3.32 -34.76
N LEU A 303 20.70 3.89 -33.71
CA LEU A 303 21.29 3.95 -32.38
C LEU A 303 20.62 2.88 -31.52
N ARG A 304 21.43 2.06 -30.86
CA ARG A 304 20.98 1.01 -29.95
C ARG A 304 21.51 1.29 -28.55
N VAL A 305 20.62 1.16 -27.57
CA VAL A 305 20.94 1.19 -26.14
C VAL A 305 20.17 0.07 -25.47
N ASP A 306 20.88 -0.84 -24.79
CA ASP A 306 20.22 -1.85 -23.96
C ASP A 306 19.91 -1.20 -22.60
N ALA A 307 18.68 -1.37 -22.10
CA ALA A 307 18.26 -0.87 -20.80
C ALA A 307 17.87 -2.04 -19.89
N THR A 308 18.41 -2.08 -18.68
CA THR A 308 18.07 -3.10 -17.67
C THR A 308 17.36 -2.43 -16.50
N LEU A 309 16.13 -2.84 -16.24
CA LEU A 309 15.36 -2.46 -15.05
C LEU A 309 15.37 -3.62 -14.04
N THR A 310 15.94 -3.39 -12.87
CA THR A 310 16.03 -4.36 -11.78
C THR A 310 15.05 -3.98 -10.67
N SER A 311 14.14 -4.89 -10.30
CA SER A 311 13.30 -4.73 -9.10
C SER A 311 14.14 -4.92 -7.84
N LEU A 312 14.01 -4.02 -6.87
CA LEU A 312 14.66 -4.11 -5.57
C LEU A 312 13.69 -4.51 -4.44
N VAL A 313 12.44 -4.78 -4.79
CA VAL A 313 11.36 -5.08 -3.85
C VAL A 313 10.97 -6.56 -3.93
N GLY A 314 10.44 -7.08 -2.81
CA GLY A 314 10.04 -8.49 -2.70
C GLY A 314 8.70 -8.83 -3.34
N HIS A 315 7.91 -7.87 -3.79
CA HIS A 315 6.64 -8.12 -4.48
C HIS A 315 6.73 -7.62 -5.93
N LYS A 316 5.65 -7.76 -6.72
CA LYS A 316 5.65 -7.19 -8.07
C LYS A 316 5.82 -5.67 -8.02
N LEU A 317 6.38 -5.07 -9.07
CA LEU A 317 6.47 -3.63 -9.24
C LEU A 317 5.68 -3.20 -10.48
N PRO A 318 4.62 -2.40 -10.31
CA PRO A 318 3.98 -2.01 -9.04
C PRO A 318 3.11 -3.14 -8.45
N THR A 319 3.01 -3.27 -7.12
CA THR A 319 2.08 -4.21 -6.46
C THR A 319 0.76 -3.53 -6.04
N GLY A 320 -0.17 -4.29 -5.46
CA GLY A 320 -1.41 -3.80 -4.88
C GLY A 320 -2.45 -3.50 -5.94
N PHE A 321 -3.07 -2.32 -5.84
CA PHE A 321 -4.22 -1.92 -6.65
C PHE A 321 -4.00 -2.08 -8.17
N PRO A 322 -4.86 -2.79 -8.92
CA PRO A 322 -4.64 -3.18 -10.32
C PRO A 322 -4.90 -2.04 -11.33
N SER A 323 -4.62 -0.79 -10.94
CA SER A 323 -4.53 0.36 -11.86
C SER A 323 -3.14 1.01 -11.83
N ARG A 324 -2.24 0.53 -10.97
CA ARG A 324 -0.86 1.04 -10.89
C ARG A 324 -0.10 0.59 -12.13
N ARG A 325 0.67 1.52 -12.69
CA ARG A 325 1.54 1.27 -13.84
C ARG A 325 2.92 1.89 -13.62
N VAL A 326 3.93 1.23 -14.15
CA VAL A 326 5.30 1.76 -14.29
C VAL A 326 5.65 1.71 -15.76
N PHE A 327 6.28 2.74 -16.31
CA PHE A 327 6.71 2.76 -17.70
C PHE A 327 8.06 3.48 -17.81
N LEU A 328 8.79 3.22 -18.90
CA LEU A 328 10.01 3.96 -19.22
C LEU A 328 9.66 5.24 -19.99
N TRP A 329 10.16 6.36 -19.49
CA TRP A 329 10.24 7.61 -20.26
C TRP A 329 11.64 7.72 -20.87
N VAL A 330 11.72 7.76 -22.19
CA VAL A 330 12.97 7.73 -22.95
C VAL A 330 13.02 8.91 -23.91
N GLU A 331 14.10 9.68 -23.84
CA GLU A 331 14.43 10.72 -24.81
C GLU A 331 15.86 10.52 -25.34
N VAL A 332 16.02 10.60 -26.66
CA VAL A 332 17.33 10.73 -27.32
C VAL A 332 17.43 12.14 -27.87
N ARG A 333 18.51 12.84 -27.53
CA ARG A 333 18.76 14.23 -27.93
C ARG A 333 20.03 14.31 -28.77
N ASP A 334 20.01 15.15 -29.79
CA ASP A 334 21.21 15.44 -30.57
C ASP A 334 22.16 16.42 -29.84
N ALA A 335 23.30 16.74 -30.46
CA ALA A 335 24.29 17.63 -29.87
C ALA A 335 23.79 19.09 -29.68
N GLY A 336 22.68 19.47 -30.31
CA GLY A 336 22.01 20.76 -30.17
C GLY A 336 20.85 20.73 -29.18
N ASP A 337 20.71 19.66 -28.38
CA ASP A 337 19.63 19.44 -27.41
C ASP A 337 18.23 19.29 -28.06
N LYS A 338 18.17 18.96 -29.35
CA LYS A 338 16.91 18.64 -30.01
C LYS A 338 16.56 17.18 -29.76
N VAL A 339 15.34 16.92 -29.31
CA VAL A 339 14.79 15.55 -29.21
C VAL A 339 14.68 14.95 -30.62
N VAL A 340 15.33 13.81 -30.83
CA VAL A 340 15.32 13.04 -32.09
C VAL A 340 14.60 11.70 -31.96
N PHE A 341 14.37 11.24 -30.73
CA PHE A 341 13.49 10.11 -30.41
C PHE A 341 12.86 10.35 -29.04
N ALA A 342 11.57 10.08 -28.90
CA ALA A 342 10.85 10.11 -27.64
C ALA A 342 9.93 8.91 -27.51
N SER A 343 9.85 8.32 -26.33
CA SER A 343 8.90 7.26 -25.98
C SER A 343 8.48 7.44 -24.52
N GLY A 344 7.21 7.15 -24.22
CA GLY A 344 6.66 7.26 -22.87
C GLY A 344 6.48 8.70 -22.38
N HIS A 345 6.36 9.67 -23.30
CA HIS A 345 5.92 11.01 -22.95
C HIS A 345 4.49 10.96 -22.41
N PHE A 346 4.12 11.90 -21.54
CA PHE A 346 2.78 11.97 -20.96
C PHE A 346 2.32 13.41 -20.77
N ASP A 347 1.00 13.62 -20.77
CA ASP A 347 0.41 14.93 -20.50
C ASP A 347 0.20 15.21 -19.01
N GLY A 348 -0.34 16.39 -18.67
CA GLY A 348 -0.64 16.76 -17.28
C GLY A 348 -1.71 15.90 -16.60
N GLN A 349 -2.40 15.01 -17.33
CA GLN A 349 -3.32 14.02 -16.78
C GLN A 349 -2.67 12.63 -16.66
N GLY A 350 -1.39 12.51 -17.03
CA GLY A 350 -0.63 11.27 -17.01
C GLY A 350 -0.94 10.32 -18.17
N ARG A 351 -1.63 10.78 -19.22
CA ARG A 351 -1.91 9.97 -20.41
C ARG A 351 -0.68 9.92 -21.31
N LEU A 352 -0.32 8.73 -21.80
CA LEU A 352 0.81 8.54 -22.69
C LEU A 352 0.57 9.17 -24.06
N LEU A 353 1.62 9.77 -24.62
CA LEU A 353 1.60 10.53 -25.86
C LEU A 353 2.47 9.88 -26.93
N ASP A 354 2.10 10.09 -28.18
CA ASP A 354 2.98 9.83 -29.33
C ASP A 354 4.00 10.96 -29.55
N ALA A 355 4.81 10.82 -30.59
CA ALA A 355 5.81 11.82 -30.97
C ALA A 355 5.26 13.17 -31.42
N GLY A 356 4.00 13.20 -31.88
CA GLY A 356 3.29 14.42 -32.24
C GLY A 356 2.74 15.15 -31.01
N GLY A 357 2.78 14.53 -29.84
CA GLY A 357 2.16 15.03 -28.61
C GLY A 357 0.67 14.69 -28.51
N GLU A 358 0.16 13.82 -29.38
CA GLU A 358 -1.23 13.35 -29.33
C GLU A 358 -1.35 12.15 -28.39
N VAL A 359 -2.52 12.00 -27.76
CA VAL A 359 -2.78 10.90 -26.84
C VAL A 359 -2.77 9.57 -27.59
N LEU A 360 -2.01 8.59 -27.10
CA LEU A 360 -1.98 7.25 -27.68
C LEU A 360 -3.38 6.64 -27.68
N ALA A 361 -3.74 5.94 -28.76
CA ALA A 361 -5.03 5.27 -28.85
C ALA A 361 -5.29 4.32 -27.66
N ALA A 362 -4.24 3.73 -27.09
CA ALA A 362 -4.30 2.84 -25.94
C ALA A 362 -4.75 3.53 -24.62
N GLU A 363 -4.64 4.86 -24.55
CA GLU A 363 -5.10 5.65 -23.40
C GLU A 363 -6.58 6.08 -23.55
N LEU A 364 -7.22 5.76 -24.67
CA LEU A 364 -8.62 6.07 -24.93
C LEU A 364 -9.52 4.89 -24.55
N ALA A 365 -10.76 5.18 -24.15
CA ALA A 365 -11.74 4.14 -23.84
C ALA A 365 -12.00 3.25 -25.07
N GLY A 366 -11.89 1.93 -24.90
CA GLY A 366 -11.96 0.96 -26.00
C GLY A 366 -10.72 0.90 -26.88
N GLY A 367 -9.64 1.59 -26.50
CA GLY A 367 -8.34 1.53 -27.14
C GLY A 367 -7.65 0.17 -27.04
N PRO A 368 -6.62 -0.08 -27.86
CA PRO A 368 -5.82 -1.31 -27.76
C PRO A 368 -5.01 -1.33 -26.46
N GLN A 369 -4.59 -2.52 -26.03
CA GLN A 369 -3.72 -2.66 -24.87
C GLN A 369 -2.26 -2.39 -25.22
N LEU A 370 -1.54 -1.73 -24.30
CA LEU A 370 -0.10 -1.66 -24.36
C LEU A 370 0.50 -2.97 -23.84
N LEU A 371 1.05 -3.76 -24.76
CA LEU A 371 1.74 -5.02 -24.48
C LEU A 371 3.18 -4.76 -24.00
N HIS A 372 3.73 -5.74 -23.28
CA HIS A 372 5.16 -5.79 -22.94
C HIS A 372 6.03 -5.81 -24.21
N ARG A 373 7.17 -5.13 -24.17
CA ARG A 373 8.14 -5.06 -25.26
C ARG A 373 9.56 -5.31 -24.76
N ASP A 374 10.28 -6.20 -25.45
CA ASP A 374 11.72 -6.34 -25.24
C ASP A 374 12.52 -5.36 -26.10
N THR A 375 11.87 -4.68 -27.06
CA THR A 375 12.49 -3.69 -27.94
C THR A 375 11.48 -2.57 -28.24
N VAL A 376 11.95 -1.34 -28.12
CA VAL A 376 11.21 -0.12 -28.45
C VAL A 376 11.96 0.54 -29.61
N ASP A 377 11.39 0.47 -30.81
CA ASP A 377 12.01 0.97 -32.06
C ASP A 377 11.17 2.05 -32.76
N ALA A 378 10.00 2.39 -32.21
CA ALA A 378 9.15 3.46 -32.67
C ALA A 378 8.66 4.32 -31.48
N GLN A 379 8.40 5.60 -31.76
CA GLN A 379 8.11 6.60 -30.72
C GLN A 379 6.72 6.45 -30.08
N ASP A 380 5.80 5.77 -30.76
CA ASP A 380 4.46 5.43 -30.27
C ASP A 380 4.45 4.11 -29.46
N GLN A 381 5.58 3.42 -29.39
CA GLN A 381 5.75 2.24 -28.53
C GLN A 381 6.26 2.68 -27.16
N VAL A 382 5.61 2.21 -26.11
CA VAL A 382 6.00 2.47 -24.71
C VAL A 382 6.28 1.15 -24.01
N GLN A 383 7.42 1.06 -23.32
CA GLN A 383 7.67 -0.06 -22.42
C GLN A 383 6.99 0.20 -21.08
N ILE A 384 6.02 -0.66 -20.74
CA ILE A 384 5.12 -0.49 -19.60
C ILE A 384 4.90 -1.81 -18.86
N TRP A 385 4.87 -1.75 -17.53
CA TRP A 385 4.54 -2.84 -16.61
C TRP A 385 3.25 -2.49 -15.88
N GLN A 386 2.20 -3.28 -16.12
CA GLN A 386 0.85 -3.03 -15.60
C GLN A 386 0.04 -4.32 -15.48
N ALA A 387 -1.11 -4.23 -14.80
CA ALA A 387 -2.14 -5.26 -14.84
C ALA A 387 -3.40 -4.70 -15.51
N ILE A 388 -4.06 -5.53 -16.31
CA ILE A 388 -5.35 -5.23 -16.93
C ILE A 388 -6.27 -6.42 -16.64
N MET A 389 -7.39 -6.14 -15.97
CA MET A 389 -8.40 -7.14 -15.69
C MET A 389 -9.33 -7.30 -16.89
N ALA A 390 -9.91 -8.48 -17.04
CA ALA A 390 -11.07 -8.70 -17.90
C ALA A 390 -12.25 -9.22 -17.07
N ASP A 391 -13.46 -8.94 -17.55
CA ASP A 391 -14.69 -9.52 -17.02
C ASP A 391 -14.93 -10.94 -17.56
N ASP A 392 -16.06 -11.54 -17.18
CA ASP A 392 -16.44 -12.90 -17.60
C ASP A 392 -16.74 -13.03 -19.11
N GLN A 393 -16.87 -11.93 -19.84
CA GLN A 393 -16.99 -11.93 -21.30
C GLN A 393 -15.62 -11.80 -22.00
N GLY A 394 -14.55 -11.59 -21.23
CA GLY A 394 -13.20 -11.37 -21.74
C GLY A 394 -12.93 -9.91 -22.13
N ASP A 395 -13.86 -8.99 -21.84
CA ASP A 395 -13.69 -7.57 -22.14
C ASP A 395 -12.84 -6.88 -21.06
N PRO A 396 -11.91 -5.96 -21.43
CA PRO A 396 -11.13 -5.21 -20.46
C PRO A 396 -12.01 -4.42 -19.49
N THR A 397 -11.69 -4.48 -18.20
CA THR A 397 -12.44 -3.77 -17.16
C THR A 397 -11.52 -3.14 -16.12
N TYR A 398 -11.94 -1.99 -15.61
CA TYR A 398 -11.34 -1.31 -14.45
C TYR A 398 -12.25 -1.36 -13.22
N ARG A 399 -13.38 -2.06 -13.32
CA ARG A 399 -14.29 -2.31 -12.19
C ARG A 399 -13.81 -3.54 -11.46
N LEU A 400 -13.45 -3.37 -10.20
CA LEU A 400 -12.86 -4.40 -9.35
C LEU A 400 -13.80 -5.60 -9.18
N LEU A 401 -15.11 -5.33 -9.07
CA LEU A 401 -16.14 -6.35 -8.89
C LEU A 401 -16.70 -6.89 -10.21
N ARG A 402 -16.12 -6.49 -11.35
CA ARG A 402 -16.31 -7.17 -12.63
C ARG A 402 -15.11 -8.01 -13.02
N GLY A 403 -13.94 -7.76 -12.42
CA GLY A 403 -12.71 -8.50 -12.71
C GLY A 403 -12.88 -9.99 -12.43
N ALA A 404 -12.78 -10.80 -13.47
CA ALA A 404 -12.84 -12.26 -13.41
C ALA A 404 -11.45 -12.88 -13.58
N VAL A 405 -10.63 -12.31 -14.47
CA VAL A 405 -9.27 -12.77 -14.77
C VAL A 405 -8.36 -11.59 -15.09
N TYR A 406 -7.04 -11.79 -15.05
CA TYR A 406 -6.10 -10.85 -15.65
C TYR A 406 -5.96 -11.16 -17.14
N LEU A 407 -6.33 -10.20 -17.99
CA LEU A 407 -6.08 -10.24 -19.42
C LEU A 407 -4.60 -9.98 -19.72
N GLN A 408 -3.98 -9.13 -18.91
CA GLN A 408 -2.55 -8.89 -18.88
C GLN A 408 -2.09 -8.70 -17.44
N ASP A 409 -1.01 -9.37 -17.06
CA ASP A 409 -0.23 -9.04 -15.87
C ASP A 409 1.25 -9.15 -16.23
N ASN A 410 1.78 -8.04 -16.72
CA ASN A 410 3.20 -7.93 -17.06
C ASN A 410 3.93 -7.05 -16.06
N ARG A 411 3.44 -6.95 -14.81
CA ARG A 411 4.12 -6.22 -13.74
C ARG A 411 5.50 -6.85 -13.49
N LEU A 412 6.49 -6.02 -13.17
CA LEU A 412 7.86 -6.49 -12.99
C LEU A 412 7.93 -7.44 -11.79
N LEU A 413 8.48 -8.64 -11.99
CA LEU A 413 8.57 -9.65 -10.94
C LEU A 413 9.66 -9.29 -9.91
N PRO A 414 9.50 -9.67 -8.63
CA PRO A 414 10.56 -9.56 -7.65
C PRO A 414 11.71 -10.56 -7.96
N PRO A 415 12.92 -10.34 -7.43
CA PRO A 415 13.98 -11.34 -7.46
C PRO A 415 13.55 -12.64 -6.77
N GLY A 416 14.02 -13.79 -7.26
CA GLY A 416 13.74 -15.12 -6.70
C GLY A 416 13.14 -16.06 -7.71
#